data_AF-A0A453AHZ0-F1
#
_entry.id   AF-A0A453AHZ0-F1
#
_cell.length_a   1.000
_cell.length_b   1.000
_cell.length_c   1.000
_cell.angle_alpha   90.00
_cell.angle_beta   90.00
_cell.angle_gamma   90.00
#
_symmetry.space_group_name_H-M   'P 1'
#
loop_
_entity.id
_entity.type
_entity.pdbx_description
1 polymer ?
#
loop_
_entity_poly.entity_id
_entity_poly.type
_entity_poly.pdbx_seq_one_letter_code
_entity_poly.pdbx_strand_id
1 'polypeptide(L)'
;MDALTYCCKELRPLDVEAEVLPMRALTYALGIPLRVETVGEGSNCGIQVERLDLFPRSESGKGPLHLVQSYWSSITTPGPQDIGRGNLLSSDGTPLLTLLCRPRHCDILYRSEQN
;
A
#
# COMPACT_ATOMS: atom_id res chain seq x y z
N MET A 1 -3.52 23.44 -6.69
CA MET A 1 -4.49 22.85 -7.64
C MET A 1 -5.69 22.42 -6.81
N ASP A 2 -6.92 22.77 -7.21
CA ASP A 2 -8.11 22.30 -6.51
C ASP A 2 -8.42 20.83 -6.87
N ALA A 3 -9.29 20.19 -6.07
CA ALA A 3 -9.62 18.78 -6.22
C ALA A 3 -10.26 18.43 -7.57
N LEU A 4 -11.13 19.29 -8.09
CA LEU A 4 -11.77 19.04 -9.39
C LEU A 4 -10.72 19.06 -10.50
N THR A 5 -9.86 20.08 -10.51
CA THR A 5 -8.78 20.17 -11.49
C THR A 5 -7.83 18.97 -11.38
N TYR A 6 -7.45 18.55 -10.17
CA TYR A 6 -6.61 17.36 -9.96
C TYR A 6 -7.28 16.10 -10.52
N CYS A 7 -8.54 15.82 -10.18
CA CYS A 7 -9.26 14.68 -10.73
C CYS A 7 -9.34 14.70 -12.26
N CYS A 8 -9.53 15.90 -12.84
CA CYS A 8 -9.61 16.05 -14.28
C CYS A 8 -8.31 15.70 -15.00
N LYS A 9 -7.16 16.00 -14.41
CA LYS A 9 -5.84 15.83 -15.04
C LYS A 9 -5.15 14.53 -14.65
N GLU A 10 -5.27 14.12 -13.39
CA GLU A 10 -4.44 13.06 -12.81
C GLU A 10 -5.20 11.75 -12.54
N LEU A 11 -6.54 11.74 -12.61
CA LEU A 11 -7.35 10.53 -12.30
C LEU A 11 -8.22 10.02 -13.45
N ARG A 12 -8.81 10.92 -14.23
CA ARG A 12 -9.76 10.54 -15.30
C ARG A 12 -9.10 10.03 -16.58
N PRO A 13 -7.93 10.54 -17.03
CA PRO A 13 -7.29 9.99 -18.21
C PRO A 13 -6.77 8.57 -17.95
N LEU A 14 -6.74 7.74 -18.99
CA LEU A 14 -6.47 6.31 -18.86
C LEU A 14 -4.99 5.98 -18.59
N ASP A 15 -4.08 6.79 -19.10
CA ASP A 15 -2.62 6.53 -19.10
C ASP A 15 -1.89 7.52 -18.18
N VAL A 16 -2.42 7.68 -16.96
CA VAL A 16 -1.76 8.44 -15.90
C VAL A 16 -1.11 7.49 -14.91
N GLU A 17 0.09 7.84 -14.46
CA GLU A 17 0.82 7.07 -13.47
C GLU A 17 0.04 7.00 -12.15
N ALA A 18 0.02 5.82 -11.55
CA ALA A 18 -0.69 5.61 -10.30
C ALA A 18 0.11 6.18 -9.13
N GLU A 19 -0.22 7.41 -8.72
CA GLU A 19 0.33 8.02 -7.50
C GLU A 19 -0.36 7.49 -6.23
N VAL A 20 0.29 7.70 -5.08
CA VAL A 20 -0.20 7.26 -3.76
C VAL A 20 -1.57 7.87 -3.41
N LEU A 21 -1.84 9.12 -3.78
CA LEU A 21 -3.12 9.79 -3.49
C LEU A 21 -4.31 9.13 -4.24
N PRO A 22 -4.25 8.91 -5.57
CA PRO A 22 -5.18 8.07 -6.31
C PRO A 22 -5.39 6.69 -5.69
N MET A 23 -4.32 5.98 -5.35
CA MET A 23 -4.39 4.65 -4.74
C MET A 23 -5.16 4.69 -3.42
N ARG A 24 -4.89 5.70 -2.59
CA ARG A 24 -5.60 5.91 -1.33
C ARG A 24 -7.09 6.17 -1.54
N ALA A 25 -7.44 7.03 -2.49
CA ALA A 25 -8.82 7.31 -2.83
C ALA A 25 -9.55 6.04 -3.28
N LEU A 26 -8.87 5.18 -4.04
CA LEU A 26 -9.40 3.90 -4.51
C LEU A 26 -9.59 2.90 -3.35
N THR A 27 -8.61 2.75 -2.46
CA THR A 27 -8.74 1.96 -1.21
C THR A 27 -9.97 2.39 -0.42
N TYR A 28 -10.25 3.70 -0.35
CA TYR A 28 -11.39 4.23 0.39
C TYR A 28 -12.72 3.94 -0.30
N ALA A 29 -12.77 4.12 -1.62
CA ALA A 29 -13.98 3.88 -2.41
C ALA A 29 -14.36 2.39 -2.46
N LEU A 30 -13.37 1.49 -2.51
CA LEU A 30 -13.59 0.05 -2.65
C LEU A 30 -13.63 -0.71 -1.32
N GLY A 31 -13.16 -0.11 -0.22
CA GLY A 31 -13.07 -0.83 1.05
C GLY A 31 -11.93 -1.86 1.09
N ILE A 32 -10.97 -1.78 0.17
CA ILE A 32 -9.89 -2.76 0.01
C ILE A 32 -8.59 -2.19 0.60
N PRO A 33 -8.05 -2.73 1.70
CA PRO A 33 -6.76 -2.31 2.24
C PRO A 33 -5.63 -2.71 1.27
N LEU A 34 -4.61 -1.86 1.18
CA LEU A 34 -3.51 -1.99 0.23
C LEU A 34 -2.17 -1.66 0.90
N ARG A 35 -1.17 -2.53 0.74
CA ARG A 35 0.23 -2.24 1.03
C ARG A 35 0.94 -1.82 -0.24
N VAL A 36 1.64 -0.69 -0.21
CA VAL A 36 2.52 -0.22 -1.29
C VAL A 36 3.96 -0.32 -0.81
N GLU A 37 4.79 -1.01 -1.57
CA GLU A 37 6.23 -1.12 -1.31
C GLU A 37 7.00 -0.35 -2.39
N THR A 38 7.97 0.46 -1.98
CA THR A 38 8.88 1.19 -2.87
C THR A 38 10.32 0.81 -2.53
N VAL A 39 11.14 0.61 -3.56
CA VAL A 39 12.55 0.25 -3.39
C VAL A 39 13.40 1.51 -3.56
N GLY A 40 14.14 1.86 -2.51
CA GLY A 40 15.01 3.03 -2.48
C GLY A 40 16.44 2.69 -2.07
N GLU A 41 17.35 3.62 -2.36
CA GLU A 41 18.71 3.58 -1.85
C GLU A 41 18.68 3.98 -0.36
N GLY A 42 19.03 3.04 0.52
CA GLY A 42 19.07 3.29 1.95
C GLY A 42 20.30 4.10 2.37
N SER A 43 20.18 4.83 3.47
CA SER A 43 21.23 5.71 4.01
C SER A 43 22.60 5.05 4.27
N ASN A 44 22.67 3.72 4.30
CA ASN A 44 23.86 2.94 4.66
C ASN A 44 24.35 2.03 3.52
N CYS A 45 24.27 2.46 2.25
CA CYS A 45 24.68 1.69 1.07
C CYS A 45 23.96 0.33 0.88
N GLY A 46 22.76 0.18 1.47
CA GLY A 46 21.93 -1.03 1.35
C GLY A 46 20.57 -0.71 0.74
N ILE A 47 19.99 -1.67 0.04
CA ILE A 47 18.62 -1.54 -0.50
C ILE A 47 17.63 -1.50 0.67
N GLN A 48 16.79 -0.46 0.71
CA GLN A 48 15.69 -0.36 1.67
C GLN A 48 14.35 -0.46 0.94
N VAL A 49 13.41 -1.14 1.58
CA VAL A 49 12.02 -1.20 1.13
C VAL A 49 11.20 -0.33 2.05
N GLU A 50 10.70 0.78 1.53
CA GLU A 50 9.70 1.59 2.21
C GLU A 50 8.32 0.94 2.00
N ARG A 51 7.55 0.85 3.07
CA ARG A 51 6.20 0.26 3.06
C ARG A 51 5.18 1.28 3.54
N LEU A 52 4.10 1.37 2.79
CA LEU A 52 2.98 2.23 3.07
C LEU A 52 1.68 1.43 3.08
N ASP A 53 1.04 1.33 4.25
CA ASP A 53 -0.24 0.65 4.39
C ASP A 53 -1.40 1.65 4.33
N LEU A 54 -2.25 1.46 3.33
CA LEU A 54 -3.48 2.19 3.08
C LEU A 54 -4.66 1.37 3.59
N PHE A 55 -5.44 1.95 4.51
CA PHE A 55 -6.63 1.31 5.05
C PHE A 55 -7.89 2.05 4.62
N PRO A 56 -9.00 1.35 4.32
CA PRO A 56 -10.27 2.00 4.08
C PRO A 56 -10.72 2.78 5.32
N ARG A 57 -11.68 3.68 5.13
CA ARG A 57 -12.22 4.47 6.24
C ARG A 57 -12.95 3.53 7.22
N SER A 58 -12.36 3.30 8.39
CA SER A 58 -13.01 2.53 9.45
C SER A 58 -14.28 3.24 9.95
N GLU A 59 -15.37 2.49 10.18
CA GLU A 59 -16.53 2.98 10.94
C GLU A 59 -16.16 3.32 12.42
N SER A 60 -15.04 2.78 12.90
CA SER A 60 -14.54 2.98 14.26
C SER A 60 -13.68 4.25 14.36
N GLY A 61 -14.32 5.40 14.58
CA GLY A 61 -13.90 6.58 15.37
C GLY A 61 -12.46 7.16 15.34
N LYS A 62 -11.47 6.56 14.67
CA LYS A 62 -10.07 6.99 14.64
C LYS A 62 -9.80 7.91 13.46
N GLY A 63 -10.33 9.12 13.54
CA GLY A 63 -9.95 10.25 12.69
C GLY A 63 -10.11 10.05 11.17
N PRO A 64 -9.86 11.09 10.36
CA PRO A 64 -10.26 11.04 8.95
C PRO A 64 -9.42 10.11 8.06
N LEU A 65 -8.24 9.65 8.51
CA LEU A 65 -7.19 9.22 7.58
C LEU A 65 -6.11 8.33 8.27
N HIS A 66 -6.33 7.01 8.41
CA HIS A 66 -5.31 6.09 8.96
C HIS A 66 -4.30 5.69 7.86
N LEU A 67 -3.03 6.06 8.04
CA LEU A 67 -1.90 5.75 7.16
C LEU A 67 -0.76 5.24 8.03
N VAL A 68 -0.17 4.09 7.70
CA VAL A 68 1.00 3.56 8.42
C VAL A 68 2.18 3.47 7.47
N GLN A 69 3.23 4.23 7.76
CA GLN A 69 4.49 4.23 7.02
C GLN A 69 5.56 3.54 7.84
N SER A 70 6.30 2.61 7.23
CA SER A 70 7.38 1.88 7.89
C SER A 70 8.49 1.56 6.90
N TYR A 71 9.71 1.38 7.40
CA TYR A 71 10.87 0.98 6.60
C TYR A 71 11.29 -0.43 6.98
N TRP A 72 11.52 -1.28 5.99
CA TRP A 72 11.99 -2.65 6.22
C TRP A 72 13.38 -2.83 5.62
N SER A 73 14.29 -3.40 6.43
CA SER A 73 15.60 -3.84 5.99
C SER A 73 15.55 -5.33 5.65
N SER A 74 16.30 -5.78 4.65
CA SER A 74 16.26 -7.17 4.12
C SER A 74 16.60 -8.28 5.12
N ILE A 75 16.92 -7.96 6.38
CA ILE A 75 17.36 -8.90 7.41
C ILE A 75 16.19 -9.51 8.21
N THR A 76 14.96 -8.95 8.12
CA THR A 76 13.85 -9.41 8.96
C THR A 76 12.86 -10.26 8.17
N THR A 77 13.00 -11.58 8.29
CA THR A 77 12.04 -12.57 7.77
C THR A 77 10.70 -12.42 8.51
N PRO A 78 9.57 -12.19 7.81
CA PRO A 78 8.26 -12.16 8.46
C PRO A 78 7.89 -13.55 8.97
N GLY A 79 7.28 -13.63 10.16
CA GLY A 79 6.75 -14.88 10.71
C GLY A 79 5.54 -15.42 9.91
N PRO A 80 5.15 -16.69 10.13
CA PRO A 80 4.00 -17.31 9.47
C PRO A 80 2.71 -16.55 9.78
N GLN A 81 1.84 -16.37 8.79
CA GLN A 81 0.58 -15.66 8.97
C GLN A 81 -0.60 -16.54 8.55
N ASP A 82 -1.60 -16.62 9.43
CA ASP A 82 -2.82 -17.40 9.22
C ASP A 82 -3.83 -16.56 8.45
N ILE A 83 -4.13 -16.94 7.20
CA ILE A 83 -5.06 -16.22 6.34
C ILE A 83 -6.49 -16.58 6.77
N GLY A 84 -7.04 -15.76 7.69
CA GLY A 84 -8.43 -15.86 8.11
C GLY A 84 -9.39 -15.68 6.92
N ARG A 85 -10.28 -16.67 6.72
CA ARG A 85 -11.29 -16.68 5.65
C ARG A 85 -12.12 -15.38 5.66
N GLY A 86 -12.02 -14.60 4.59
CA GLY A 86 -12.88 -13.44 4.33
C GLY A 86 -12.37 -12.09 4.85
N ASN A 87 -11.20 -12.03 5.48
CA ASN A 87 -10.57 -10.76 5.87
C ASN A 87 -9.50 -10.37 4.84
N LEU A 88 -9.51 -9.12 4.35
CA LEU A 88 -8.45 -8.58 3.47
C LEU A 88 -7.21 -8.13 4.25
N LEU A 89 -7.23 -8.37 5.56
CA LEU A 89 -6.14 -8.16 6.49
C LEU A 89 -5.66 -9.51 7.03
N SER A 90 -4.37 -9.61 7.25
CA SER A 90 -3.76 -10.67 8.03
C SER A 90 -4.09 -10.55 9.53
N SER A 91 -3.78 -11.58 10.30
CA SER A 91 -3.95 -11.62 11.76
C SER A 91 -3.23 -10.48 12.51
N ASP A 92 -2.12 -9.99 11.96
CA ASP A 92 -1.36 -8.85 12.48
C ASP A 92 -1.92 -7.48 12.03
N GLY A 93 -3.01 -7.47 11.24
CA GLY A 93 -3.62 -6.27 10.68
C GLY A 93 -2.96 -5.76 9.39
N THR A 94 -2.01 -6.50 8.82
CA THR A 94 -1.35 -6.16 7.54
C THR A 94 -2.29 -6.36 6.35
N PRO A 95 -2.35 -5.43 5.36
CA PRO A 95 -3.05 -5.67 4.09
C PRO A 95 -2.54 -6.91 3.34
N LEU A 96 -3.46 -7.74 2.82
CA LEU A 96 -3.10 -8.92 2.03
C LEU A 96 -2.72 -8.56 0.58
N LEU A 97 -3.29 -7.48 0.03
CA LEU A 97 -2.91 -6.98 -1.29
C LEU A 97 -1.67 -6.10 -1.16
N THR A 98 -0.59 -6.50 -1.85
CA THR A 98 0.68 -5.76 -1.87
C THR A 98 1.05 -5.37 -3.31
N LEU A 99 1.39 -4.11 -3.53
CA LEU A 99 1.95 -3.61 -4.79
C LEU A 99 3.41 -3.20 -4.60
N LEU A 100 4.29 -3.64 -5.50
CA LEU A 100 5.64 -3.11 -5.64
C LEU A 100 5.62 -1.97 -6.64
N CYS A 101 5.78 -0.74 -6.19
CA CYS A 101 5.84 0.43 -7.04
C CYS A 101 7.28 0.91 -7.24
N ARG A 102 7.61 1.09 -8.52
CA ARG A 102 8.84 1.64 -9.07
C ARG A 102 8.44 2.82 -9.96
N PRO A 103 9.37 3.70 -10.36
CA PRO A 103 9.05 4.74 -11.32
C PRO A 103 8.33 4.15 -12.54
N ARG A 104 7.10 4.60 -12.79
CA ARG A 104 6.19 4.21 -13.90
C ARG A 104 5.64 2.79 -13.88
N HIS A 105 5.89 1.99 -12.84
CA HIS A 105 5.43 0.61 -12.79
C HIS A 105 5.00 0.21 -11.39
N CYS A 106 3.82 -0.39 -11.29
CA CYS A 106 3.39 -1.09 -10.09
C CYS A 106 3.03 -2.53 -10.44
N ASP A 107 3.67 -3.48 -9.76
CA ASP A 107 3.45 -4.92 -9.95
C ASP A 107 2.80 -5.52 -8.69
N ILE A 108 2.04 -6.61 -8.84
CA ILE A 108 1.44 -7.30 -7.68
C ILE A 108 2.49 -8.21 -7.05
N LEU A 109 2.70 -8.06 -5.74
CA LEU A 109 3.53 -8.98 -4.95
C LEU A 109 2.66 -10.03 -4.26
N TYR A 110 3.04 -11.29 -4.47
CA TYR A 110 2.51 -12.41 -3.71
C TYR A 110 3.48 -12.74 -2.59
N ARG A 111 2.96 -12.86 -1.38
CA ARG A 111 3.75 -13.30 -0.24
C ARG A 111 4.12 -14.77 -0.42
N SER A 112 5.37 -15.13 -0.12
CA SER A 112 5.78 -16.53 -0.10
C SER A 112 5.18 -17.23 1.13
N GLU A 113 4.44 -18.30 0.88
CA GLU A 113 4.04 -19.28 1.90
C GLU A 113 5.28 -20.12 2.22
N GLN A 114 6.09 -19.69 3.20
CA GLN A 114 7.17 -20.54 3.71
C GLN A 114 6.54 -21.62 4.60
N ASN A 115 6.38 -22.80 4.00
CA ASN A 115 5.97 -24.04 4.65
C ASN A 115 7.17 -24.68 5.35
#